data_AF-A0A843FEK4-F1
#
_entry.id   AF-A0A843FEK4-F1
#
_cell.length_a   1.000
_cell.length_b   1.000
_cell.length_c   1.000
_cell.angle_alpha   90.00
_cell.angle_beta   90.00
_cell.angle_gamma   90.00
#
_symmetry.space_group_name_H-M   'P 1'
#
loop_
_entity.id
_entity.type
_entity.pdbx_description
1 polymer ?
#
loop_
_entity_poly.entity_id
_entity_poly.type
_entity_poly.pdbx_seq_one_letter_code
_entity_poly.pdbx_strand_id
1 'polypeptide(L)'
;VNALMSGFGKNVGDLDQKAFQATIMDLINRGKLGVDSEEDTEFTKTTFLTVKSTDGLERYERELIDILRTYELNGRISFSYMQDCLREEYQARAYQDKYNTWCQNFKEEYLPEEVFSEYFDQTGSDYMMYFGIGALVLAIIVGALSIFLHFRGSFITTIVAIFFAVVGVACLIMPSGIGGKYTLKGKLYTERWEKFKKFLKDYSLIKEHPPESIAIWNKYLVYATALGVADQVYKAMKLHVYGGLDNPNYTTNDLFMFYYLGGYHHIDSSFSTASSTISAANNDSIGGIGGGSGGGGGGAF
;
A
#
# COMPACT_ATOMS: atom_id res chain seq x y z
N VAL A 1 4.27 4.72 -10.71
CA VAL A 1 2.81 4.48 -10.91
C VAL A 1 2.07 4.47 -9.58
N ASN A 2 2.35 3.54 -8.67
CA ASN A 2 1.63 3.42 -7.39
C ASN A 2 1.61 4.73 -6.58
N ALA A 3 2.75 5.44 -6.53
CA ALA A 3 2.85 6.73 -5.84
C ALA A 3 2.00 7.85 -6.45
N LEU A 4 1.75 7.81 -7.77
CA LEU A 4 1.04 8.88 -8.48
C LEU A 4 -0.46 8.60 -8.66
N MET A 5 -0.94 7.41 -8.28
CA MET A 5 -2.34 7.02 -8.35
C MET A 5 -2.98 7.18 -6.97
N SER A 6 -3.85 8.18 -6.78
CA SER A 6 -4.67 8.26 -5.56
C SER A 6 -5.77 7.20 -5.57
N GLY A 7 -5.80 6.34 -4.54
CA GLY A 7 -7.00 5.60 -4.16
C GLY A 7 -7.90 6.43 -3.22
N PHE A 8 -9.13 5.99 -2.98
CA PHE A 8 -9.97 6.56 -1.90
C PHE A 8 -9.20 6.49 -0.57
N GLY A 9 -8.95 7.65 0.05
CA GLY A 9 -8.25 7.75 1.34
C GLY A 9 -6.72 7.80 1.29
N LYS A 10 -6.10 7.91 0.10
CA LYS A 10 -4.63 7.96 -0.05
C LYS A 10 -4.17 9.31 -0.59
N ASN A 11 -3.12 9.88 -0.02
CA ASN A 11 -2.49 11.09 -0.56
C ASN A 11 -1.74 10.77 -1.86
N VAL A 12 -1.81 11.69 -2.81
CA VAL A 12 -0.99 11.61 -4.03
C VAL A 12 0.47 11.79 -3.62
N GLY A 13 1.36 10.93 -4.10
CA GLY A 13 2.78 10.91 -3.76
C GLY A 13 3.17 9.81 -2.77
N ASP A 14 2.21 9.19 -2.07
CA ASP A 14 2.50 8.13 -1.10
C ASP A 14 2.68 6.75 -1.75
N LEU A 15 3.70 6.02 -1.29
CA LEU A 15 3.88 4.61 -1.63
C LEU A 15 3.03 3.77 -0.68
N ASP A 16 2.37 2.75 -1.23
CA ASP A 16 1.69 1.74 -0.43
C ASP A 16 2.41 0.38 -0.51
N GLN A 17 1.90 -0.56 0.26
CA GLN A 17 2.39 -1.93 0.34
C GLN A 17 2.39 -2.66 -1.03
N LYS A 18 1.54 -2.25 -1.98
CA LYS A 18 1.54 -2.80 -3.34
C LYS A 18 2.75 -2.35 -4.14
N ALA A 19 3.33 -1.17 -3.85
CA ALA A 19 4.63 -0.78 -4.42
C ALA A 19 5.76 -1.71 -3.95
N PHE A 20 5.76 -2.07 -2.67
CA PHE A 20 6.73 -3.01 -2.11
C PHE A 20 6.60 -4.40 -2.74
N GLN A 21 5.37 -4.92 -2.83
CA GLN A 21 5.10 -6.19 -3.52
C GLN A 21 5.46 -6.17 -5.00
N ALA A 22 5.14 -5.08 -5.71
CA ALA A 22 5.48 -4.96 -7.12
C ALA A 22 6.99 -4.98 -7.34
N THR A 23 7.75 -4.39 -6.42
CA THR A 23 9.22 -4.43 -6.47
C THR A 23 9.74 -5.85 -6.26
N ILE A 24 9.19 -6.61 -5.31
CA ILE A 24 9.52 -8.05 -5.15
C ILE A 24 9.23 -8.81 -6.44
N MET A 25 8.05 -8.60 -7.02
CA MET A 25 7.64 -9.24 -8.28
C MET A 25 8.58 -8.86 -9.44
N ASP A 26 9.01 -7.59 -9.54
CA ASP A 26 9.96 -7.16 -10.56
C ASP A 26 11.33 -7.83 -10.39
N LEU A 27 11.82 -7.93 -9.15
CA LEU A 27 13.10 -8.58 -8.83
C LEU A 27 13.07 -10.08 -9.13
N ILE A 28 11.95 -10.76 -8.90
CA ILE A 28 11.76 -12.16 -9.31
C ILE A 28 11.76 -12.26 -10.84
N ASN A 29 11.02 -11.39 -11.53
CA ASN A 29 10.95 -11.37 -12.99
C ASN A 29 12.31 -11.11 -13.65
N ARG A 30 13.16 -10.27 -13.04
CA ARG A 30 14.54 -9.98 -13.49
C ARG A 30 15.56 -11.05 -13.05
N GLY A 31 15.12 -12.11 -12.37
CA GLY A 31 15.98 -13.20 -11.91
C GLY A 31 16.94 -12.81 -10.78
N LYS A 32 16.68 -11.70 -10.08
CA LYS A 32 17.47 -11.24 -8.92
C LYS A 32 17.07 -11.98 -7.64
N LEU A 33 15.79 -12.34 -7.55
CA LEU A 33 15.25 -13.22 -6.52
C LEU A 33 14.84 -14.55 -7.15
N GLY A 34 15.27 -15.65 -6.55
CA GLY A 34 14.80 -17.00 -6.82
C GLY A 34 13.62 -17.35 -5.94
N VAL A 35 12.82 -18.29 -6.41
CA VAL A 35 11.65 -18.79 -5.70
C VAL A 35 11.88 -20.26 -5.42
N ASP A 36 11.91 -20.59 -4.14
CA ASP A 36 12.06 -21.95 -3.65
C ASP A 36 10.81 -22.35 -2.88
N SER A 37 10.49 -23.63 -2.88
CA SER A 37 9.37 -24.16 -2.11
C SER A 37 9.79 -25.39 -1.33
N GLU A 38 9.32 -25.49 -0.10
CA GLU A 38 9.43 -26.70 0.70
C GLU A 38 8.01 -27.19 1.00
N GLU A 39 7.79 -28.49 0.81
CA GLU A 39 6.54 -29.13 1.22
C GLU A 39 6.64 -29.40 2.72
N ASP A 40 5.84 -28.70 3.52
CA ASP A 40 5.67 -29.04 4.92
C ASP A 40 4.75 -30.27 5.05
N THR A 41 4.95 -31.00 6.13
CA THR A 41 4.25 -32.22 6.54
C THR A 41 2.71 -32.09 6.61
N GLU A 42 2.15 -30.87 6.58
CA GLU A 42 0.71 -30.57 6.63
C GLU A 42 0.11 -30.06 5.30
N PHE A 43 0.70 -30.35 4.14
CA PHE A 43 0.19 -29.94 2.80
C PHE A 43 0.17 -28.43 2.52
N THR A 44 0.72 -27.59 3.41
CA THR A 44 0.96 -26.17 3.14
C THR A 44 2.35 -25.99 2.51
N LYS A 45 2.41 -25.50 1.28
CA LYS A 45 3.68 -25.18 0.61
C LYS A 45 4.20 -23.84 1.13
N THR A 46 5.30 -23.87 1.87
CA THR A 46 5.94 -22.63 2.33
C THR A 46 6.79 -22.08 1.20
N THR A 47 6.51 -20.82 0.82
CA THR A 47 7.27 -20.13 -0.23
C THR A 47 8.47 -19.42 0.38
N PHE A 48 9.63 -19.66 -0.21
CA PHE A 48 10.87 -19.00 0.16
C PHE A 48 11.42 -18.17 -0.99
N LEU A 49 12.13 -17.10 -0.67
CA LEU A 49 12.92 -16.34 -1.64
C LEU A 49 14.41 -16.48 -1.37
N THR A 50 15.19 -16.64 -2.44
CA THR A 50 16.65 -16.66 -2.39
C THR A 50 17.24 -15.49 -3.18
N VAL A 51 18.23 -14.81 -2.62
CA VAL A 51 18.89 -13.71 -3.34
C VAL A 51 19.93 -14.30 -4.30
N LYS A 52 19.67 -14.22 -5.61
CA LYS A 52 20.54 -14.78 -6.67
C LYS A 52 21.66 -13.83 -7.07
N SER A 53 21.36 -12.54 -7.23
CA SER A 53 22.33 -11.50 -7.62
C SER A 53 21.89 -10.14 -7.10
N THR A 54 22.86 -9.36 -6.63
CA THR A 54 22.67 -7.96 -6.21
C THR A 54 23.22 -6.95 -7.22
N ASP A 55 23.64 -7.40 -8.39
CA ASP A 55 24.29 -6.55 -9.40
C ASP A 55 23.26 -5.70 -10.14
N GLY A 56 23.55 -4.42 -10.36
CA GLY A 56 22.64 -3.52 -11.09
C GLY A 56 21.30 -3.29 -10.39
N LEU A 57 21.27 -3.42 -9.06
CA LEU A 57 20.12 -3.05 -8.24
C LEU A 57 20.15 -1.57 -7.89
N GLU A 58 19.01 -0.92 -8.09
CA GLU A 58 18.79 0.45 -7.63
C GLU A 58 18.86 0.51 -6.10
N ARG A 59 19.03 1.71 -5.55
CA ARG A 59 19.17 1.88 -4.10
C ARG A 59 17.95 1.36 -3.34
N TYR A 60 16.74 1.73 -3.79
CA TYR A 60 15.50 1.27 -3.16
C TYR A 60 15.31 -0.25 -3.25
N GLU A 61 15.84 -0.91 -4.29
CA GLU A 61 15.77 -2.36 -4.43
C GLU A 61 16.69 -3.06 -3.43
N ARG A 62 17.89 -2.50 -3.21
CA ARG A 62 18.82 -3.00 -2.19
C ARG A 62 18.28 -2.83 -0.77
N GLU A 63 17.70 -1.67 -0.48
CA GLU A 63 17.06 -1.40 0.81
C GLU A 63 15.88 -2.36 1.06
N LEU A 64 15.07 -2.65 0.04
CA LEU A 64 14.01 -3.65 0.14
C LEU A 64 14.55 -5.05 0.43
N ILE A 65 15.62 -5.48 -0.24
CA ILE A 65 16.26 -6.77 0.03
C ILE A 65 16.82 -6.82 1.46
N ASP A 66 17.39 -5.73 1.97
CA ASP A 66 17.89 -5.64 3.34
C ASP A 66 16.77 -5.81 4.38
N ILE A 67 15.61 -5.20 4.13
CA ILE A 67 14.40 -5.42 4.94
C ILE A 67 14.03 -6.91 4.93
N LEU A 68 13.97 -7.53 3.75
CA LEU A 68 13.59 -8.94 3.61
C LEU A 68 14.59 -9.90 4.28
N ARG A 69 15.89 -9.60 4.22
CA ARG A 69 16.96 -10.39 4.87
C ARG A 69 16.86 -10.42 6.39
N THR A 70 16.12 -9.48 7.00
CA THR A 70 15.83 -9.54 8.44
C THR A 70 15.00 -10.79 8.81
N TYR A 71 14.29 -11.38 7.85
CA TYR A 71 13.43 -12.55 8.01
C TYR A 71 13.97 -13.79 7.27
N GLU A 72 15.30 -13.89 7.20
CA GLU A 72 16.00 -14.99 6.56
C GLU A 72 16.21 -16.17 7.51
N LEU A 73 15.85 -17.37 7.05
CA LEU A 73 16.09 -18.65 7.71
C LEU A 73 16.98 -19.51 6.81
N ASN A 74 18.17 -19.90 7.30
CA ASN A 74 19.09 -20.80 6.59
C ASN A 74 19.43 -20.36 5.14
N GLY A 75 19.62 -19.06 4.89
CA GLY A 75 19.91 -18.58 3.53
C GLY A 75 18.67 -18.22 2.68
N ARG A 76 17.46 -18.36 3.25
CA ARG A 76 16.19 -18.26 2.54
C ARG A 76 15.22 -17.34 3.27
N ILE A 77 14.68 -16.34 2.59
CA ILE A 77 13.67 -15.42 3.14
C ILE A 77 12.34 -16.16 3.26
N SER A 78 11.75 -16.19 4.46
CA SER A 78 10.47 -16.83 4.74
C SER A 78 9.40 -15.81 5.12
N PHE A 79 8.33 -15.72 4.33
CA PHE A 79 7.21 -14.84 4.64
C PHE A 79 6.35 -15.36 5.80
N SER A 80 6.35 -16.68 6.04
CA SER A 80 5.68 -17.23 7.23
C SER A 80 6.42 -16.79 8.49
N TYR A 81 7.75 -16.88 8.49
CA TYR A 81 8.57 -16.40 9.62
C TYR A 81 8.45 -14.88 9.81
N MET A 82 8.46 -14.12 8.71
CA MET A 82 8.16 -12.69 8.74
C MET A 82 6.82 -12.43 9.43
N GLN A 83 5.74 -13.12 9.03
CA GLN A 83 4.43 -12.97 9.62
C GLN A 83 4.44 -13.28 11.13
N ASP A 84 5.12 -14.35 11.56
CA ASP A 84 5.22 -14.72 12.97
C ASP A 84 5.99 -13.68 13.78
N CYS A 85 7.11 -13.17 13.29
CA CYS A 85 7.85 -12.08 13.93
C CYS A 85 6.99 -10.81 14.07
N LEU A 86 6.21 -10.47 13.05
CA LEU A 86 5.37 -9.26 13.04
C LEU A 86 4.18 -9.32 14.00
N ARG A 87 3.94 -10.45 14.68
CA ARG A 87 2.99 -10.53 15.80
C ARG A 87 3.55 -9.87 17.07
N GLU A 88 4.86 -9.73 17.19
CA GLU A 88 5.49 -9.01 18.29
C GLU A 88 5.50 -7.50 18.00
N GLU A 89 5.03 -6.69 18.94
CA GLU A 89 4.94 -5.23 18.75
C GLU A 89 6.29 -4.59 18.39
N TYR A 90 7.35 -4.99 19.10
CA TYR A 90 8.70 -4.46 18.86
C TYR A 90 9.16 -4.70 17.41
N GLN A 91 8.97 -5.92 16.92
CA GLN A 91 9.34 -6.29 15.54
C GLN A 91 8.44 -5.61 14.52
N ALA A 92 7.14 -5.49 14.80
CA ALA A 92 6.19 -4.78 13.95
C ALA A 92 6.55 -3.30 13.80
N ARG A 93 6.91 -2.62 14.89
CA ARG A 93 7.37 -1.22 14.85
C ARG A 93 8.71 -1.09 14.12
N ALA A 94 9.68 -1.95 14.41
CA ALA A 94 10.97 -1.94 13.71
C ALA A 94 10.79 -2.15 12.20
N TYR A 95 9.89 -3.04 11.78
CA TYR A 95 9.51 -3.21 10.38
C TYR A 95 8.88 -1.94 9.80
N GLN A 96 7.92 -1.34 10.52
CA GLN A 96 7.25 -0.12 10.08
C GLN A 96 8.24 1.04 9.89
N ASP A 97 9.20 1.20 10.79
CA ASP A 97 10.22 2.24 10.69
C ASP A 97 11.13 2.03 9.47
N LYS A 98 11.59 0.79 9.24
CA LYS A 98 12.36 0.45 8.04
C LYS A 98 11.55 0.67 6.76
N TYR A 99 10.29 0.24 6.75
CA TYR A 99 9.38 0.43 5.60
C TYR A 99 9.11 1.91 5.31
N ASN A 100 8.90 2.73 6.34
CA ASN A 100 8.71 4.17 6.20
C ASN A 100 9.98 4.85 5.69
N THR A 101 11.15 4.45 6.20
CA THR A 101 12.45 4.93 5.72
C THR A 101 12.65 4.62 4.25
N TRP A 102 12.35 3.38 3.84
CA TRP A 102 12.39 2.97 2.43
C TRP A 102 11.44 3.83 1.56
N CYS A 103 10.23 4.09 2.04
CA CYS A 103 9.28 4.97 1.33
C CYS A 103 9.80 6.41 1.19
N GLN A 104 10.40 6.96 2.25
CA GLN A 104 10.98 8.31 2.24
C GLN A 104 12.15 8.41 1.27
N ASN A 105 13.12 7.48 1.35
CA ASN A 105 14.26 7.44 0.44
C ASN A 105 13.83 7.34 -1.03
N PHE A 106 12.82 6.51 -1.32
CA PHE A 106 12.27 6.41 -2.67
C PHE A 106 11.70 7.75 -3.14
N LYS A 107 10.92 8.43 -2.30
CA LYS A 107 10.33 9.74 -2.67
C LYS A 107 11.40 10.78 -2.91
N GLU A 108 12.38 10.89 -2.03
CA GLU A 108 13.46 11.87 -2.15
C GLU A 108 14.26 11.70 -3.45
N GLU A 109 14.51 10.45 -3.85
CA GLU A 109 15.33 10.14 -5.02
C GLU A 109 14.54 10.15 -6.33
N TYR A 110 13.31 9.62 -6.35
CA TYR A 110 12.54 9.37 -7.59
C TYR A 110 11.29 10.24 -7.74
N LEU A 111 10.86 10.91 -6.68
CA LEU A 111 9.70 11.80 -6.70
C LEU A 111 9.98 13.11 -5.94
N PRO A 112 11.07 13.83 -6.26
CA PRO A 112 11.35 15.12 -5.64
C PRO A 112 10.23 16.12 -5.97
N GLU A 113 10.10 17.17 -5.16
CA GLU A 113 9.02 18.16 -5.26
C GLU A 113 8.87 18.75 -6.67
N GLU A 114 9.99 18.99 -7.36
CA GLU A 114 10.02 19.44 -8.75
C GLU A 114 9.27 18.47 -9.68
N VAL A 115 9.61 17.18 -9.63
CA VAL A 115 8.97 16.14 -10.44
C VAL A 115 7.52 15.95 -9.99
N PHE A 116 7.25 15.97 -8.69
CA PHE A 116 5.91 15.77 -8.15
C PHE A 116 4.94 16.87 -8.61
N SER A 117 5.38 18.13 -8.54
CA SER A 117 4.60 19.30 -8.94
C SER A 117 4.22 19.29 -10.43
N GLU A 118 5.00 18.62 -11.28
CA GLU A 118 4.63 18.41 -12.69
C GLU A 118 3.38 17.55 -12.86
N TYR A 119 3.08 16.66 -11.92
CA TYR A 119 1.93 15.75 -11.97
C TYR A 119 0.79 16.20 -11.04
N PHE A 120 1.09 16.80 -9.90
CA PHE A 120 0.08 17.16 -8.90
C PHE A 120 0.38 18.48 -8.22
N ASP A 121 -0.57 19.41 -8.29
CA ASP A 121 -0.52 20.69 -7.58
C ASP A 121 -1.18 20.53 -6.22
N GLN A 122 -0.35 20.50 -5.17
CA GLN A 122 -0.80 20.33 -3.78
C GLN A 122 -1.27 21.64 -3.13
N THR A 123 -1.07 22.80 -3.77
CA THR A 123 -1.31 24.12 -3.17
C THR A 123 -2.69 24.26 -2.53
N GLY A 124 -3.74 23.71 -3.14
CA GLY A 124 -5.10 23.75 -2.57
C GLY A 124 -5.30 22.85 -1.35
N SER A 125 -4.59 21.73 -1.27
CA SER A 125 -4.55 20.86 -0.07
C SER A 125 -3.87 21.57 1.09
N ASP A 126 -2.79 22.30 0.82
CA ASP A 126 -2.05 23.02 1.86
C ASP A 126 -2.90 24.17 2.43
N TYR A 127 -3.65 24.89 1.58
CA TYR A 127 -4.63 25.87 2.05
C TYR A 127 -5.72 25.26 2.92
N MET A 128 -6.24 24.07 2.59
CA MET A 128 -7.21 23.36 3.44
C MET A 128 -6.60 22.95 4.78
N MET A 129 -5.34 22.50 4.79
CA MET A 129 -4.62 22.17 6.01
C MET A 129 -4.45 23.40 6.90
N TYR A 130 -3.97 24.53 6.36
CA TYR A 130 -3.82 25.78 7.12
C TYR A 130 -5.16 26.31 7.64
N PHE A 131 -6.23 26.19 6.85
CA PHE A 131 -7.58 26.52 7.30
C PHE A 131 -8.03 25.61 8.47
N GLY A 132 -7.76 24.30 8.38
CA GLY A 132 -8.06 23.34 9.44
C GLY A 132 -7.32 23.64 10.75
N ILE A 133 -6.02 23.95 10.67
CA ILE A 133 -5.21 24.39 11.83
C ILE A 133 -5.80 25.68 12.41
N GLY A 134 -6.10 26.66 11.57
CA GLY A 134 -6.70 27.92 12.00
C GLY A 134 -8.04 27.73 12.71
N ALA A 135 -8.90 26.84 12.20
CA ALA A 135 -10.18 26.49 12.81
C ALA A 135 -10.01 25.81 14.18
N LEU A 136 -9.03 24.92 14.34
CA LEU A 136 -8.71 24.30 15.64
C LEU A 136 -8.20 25.32 16.65
N VAL A 137 -7.28 26.21 16.25
CA VAL A 137 -6.77 27.27 17.12
C VAL A 137 -7.93 28.19 17.56
N LEU A 138 -8.81 28.56 16.62
CA LEU A 138 -10.01 29.36 16.91
C LEU A 138 -10.93 28.62 17.91
N ALA A 139 -11.15 27.32 17.71
CA ALA A 139 -11.97 26.50 18.62
C ALA A 139 -11.41 26.49 20.05
N ILE A 140 -10.08 26.36 20.20
CA ILE A 140 -9.40 26.41 21.50
C ILE A 140 -9.56 27.78 22.15
N ILE A 141 -9.36 28.87 21.39
CA ILE A 141 -9.50 30.25 21.89
C ILE A 141 -10.94 30.51 22.35
N VAL A 142 -11.94 30.18 21.52
CA VAL A 142 -13.36 30.36 21.84
C VAL A 142 -13.76 29.49 23.04
N GLY A 143 -13.26 28.25 23.11
CA GLY A 143 -13.47 27.36 24.25
C GLY A 143 -12.90 27.90 25.56
N ALA A 144 -11.64 28.35 25.53
CA ALA A 144 -10.99 28.96 26.70
C ALA A 144 -11.72 30.24 27.15
N LEU A 145 -12.07 31.12 26.20
CA LEU A 145 -12.82 32.35 26.48
C LEU A 145 -14.19 32.05 27.11
N SER A 146 -14.88 31.00 26.64
CA SER A 146 -16.16 30.56 27.20
C SER A 146 -16.05 30.13 28.66
N ILE A 147 -14.96 29.45 29.04
CA ILE A 147 -14.69 29.03 30.43
C ILE A 147 -14.35 30.23 31.31
N PHE A 148 -13.50 31.14 30.81
CA PHE A 148 -13.05 32.32 31.56
C PHE A 148 -14.16 33.33 31.83
N LEU A 149 -15.09 33.53 30.89
CA LEU A 149 -16.07 34.61 31.00
C LEU A 149 -17.35 34.25 31.78
N HIS A 150 -17.60 32.98 32.14
CA HIS A 150 -18.76 32.53 32.96
C HIS A 150 -20.08 33.28 32.66
N PHE A 151 -20.32 33.64 31.41
CA PHE A 151 -21.48 34.45 31.01
C PHE A 151 -22.60 33.53 30.54
N ARG A 152 -23.85 33.94 30.80
CA ARG A 152 -25.13 33.20 30.58
C ARG A 152 -25.41 32.76 29.12
N GLY A 153 -24.43 32.77 28.21
CA GLY A 153 -24.48 32.24 26.84
C GLY A 153 -23.68 30.94 26.63
N SER A 154 -23.19 30.31 27.71
CA SER A 154 -22.24 29.17 27.72
C SER A 154 -22.58 28.02 26.75
N PHE A 155 -23.86 27.67 26.57
CA PHE A 155 -24.23 26.53 25.72
C PHE A 155 -23.97 26.77 24.23
N ILE A 156 -24.23 28.00 23.74
CA ILE A 156 -24.06 28.33 22.31
C ILE A 156 -22.58 28.45 21.96
N THR A 157 -21.78 29.07 22.82
CA THR A 157 -20.33 29.22 22.61
C THR A 157 -19.62 27.88 22.62
N THR A 158 -20.02 26.94 23.49
CA THR A 158 -19.51 25.57 23.49
C THR A 158 -19.90 24.82 22.22
N ILE A 159 -21.15 24.93 21.75
CA ILE A 159 -21.58 24.30 20.48
C ILE A 159 -20.77 24.84 19.30
N VAL A 160 -20.55 26.16 19.24
CA VAL A 160 -19.75 26.80 18.18
C VAL A 160 -18.29 26.33 18.24
N ALA A 161 -17.69 26.23 19.43
CA ALA A 161 -16.33 25.72 19.60
C ALA A 161 -16.20 24.27 19.14
N ILE A 162 -17.16 23.41 19.51
CA ILE A 162 -17.21 22.01 19.06
C ILE A 162 -17.37 21.94 17.54
N PHE A 163 -18.24 22.77 16.94
CA PHE A 163 -18.41 22.82 15.49
C PHE A 163 -17.11 23.19 14.78
N PHE A 164 -16.41 24.24 15.22
CA PHE A 164 -15.10 24.60 14.65
C PHE A 164 -14.05 23.50 14.87
N ALA A 165 -14.07 22.82 16.02
CA ALA A 165 -13.19 21.70 16.28
C ALA A 165 -13.44 20.53 15.30
N VAL A 166 -14.71 20.17 15.09
CA VAL A 166 -15.11 19.11 14.16
C VAL A 166 -14.75 19.47 12.73
N VAL A 167 -15.02 20.71 12.29
CA VAL A 167 -14.66 21.19 10.95
C VAL A 167 -13.13 21.21 10.77
N GLY A 168 -12.39 21.68 11.78
CA GLY A 168 -10.93 21.69 11.75
C GLY A 168 -10.34 20.29 11.62
N VAL A 169 -10.80 19.34 12.44
CA VAL A 169 -10.39 17.93 12.37
C VAL A 169 -10.77 17.31 11.02
N ALA A 170 -11.99 17.57 10.52
CA ALA A 170 -12.42 17.06 9.23
C ALA A 170 -11.53 17.57 8.08
N CYS A 171 -11.16 18.85 8.06
CA CYS A 171 -10.25 19.41 7.07
C CYS A 171 -8.83 18.81 7.14
N LEU A 172 -8.35 18.44 8.33
CA LEU A 172 -7.02 17.83 8.50
C LEU A 172 -6.97 16.35 8.08
N ILE A 173 -8.09 15.63 8.20
CA ILE A 173 -8.17 14.21 7.84
C ILE A 173 -8.46 14.03 6.33
N MET A 174 -8.95 15.06 5.64
CA MET A 174 -9.25 14.98 4.21
C MET A 174 -7.99 14.67 3.39
N PRO A 175 -8.03 13.65 2.51
CA PRO A 175 -6.90 13.33 1.63
C PRO A 175 -6.54 14.50 0.71
N SER A 176 -5.24 14.65 0.43
CA SER A 176 -4.71 15.74 -0.39
C SER A 176 -5.29 15.80 -1.81
N GLY A 177 -5.85 14.68 -2.30
CA GLY A 177 -6.56 14.58 -3.58
C GLY A 177 -7.87 15.39 -3.67
N ILE A 178 -8.46 15.83 -2.55
CA ILE A 178 -9.70 16.64 -2.56
C ILE A 178 -9.39 18.12 -2.73
N GLY A 179 -8.35 18.62 -2.04
CA GLY A 179 -7.93 20.02 -2.11
C GLY A 179 -6.93 20.30 -3.23
N GLY A 180 -6.09 19.33 -3.57
CA GLY A 180 -5.11 19.44 -4.66
C GLY A 180 -5.70 19.17 -6.04
N LYS A 181 -4.98 19.57 -7.09
CA LYS A 181 -5.41 19.42 -8.48
C LYS A 181 -4.35 18.68 -9.28
N TYR A 182 -4.76 17.66 -10.01
CA TYR A 182 -3.88 17.07 -11.02
C TYR A 182 -3.60 18.09 -12.12
N THR A 183 -2.33 18.23 -12.50
CA THR A 183 -1.96 18.97 -13.70
C THR A 183 -2.49 18.25 -14.95
N LEU A 184 -2.43 18.88 -16.12
CA LEU A 184 -2.81 18.21 -17.37
C LEU A 184 -1.99 16.92 -17.59
N LYS A 185 -0.69 16.98 -17.31
CA LYS A 185 0.23 15.84 -17.40
C LYS A 185 -0.13 14.75 -16.39
N GLY A 186 -0.39 15.15 -15.14
CA GLY A 186 -0.87 14.28 -14.07
C GLY A 186 -2.14 13.53 -14.44
N LYS A 187 -3.17 14.27 -14.85
CA LYS A 187 -4.48 13.72 -15.23
C LYS A 187 -4.37 12.72 -16.37
N LEU A 188 -3.63 13.06 -17.41
CA LEU A 188 -3.44 12.16 -18.55
C LEU A 188 -2.62 10.92 -18.17
N TYR A 189 -1.64 11.06 -17.29
CA TYR A 189 -0.89 9.93 -16.75
C TYR A 189 -1.78 8.99 -15.93
N THR A 190 -2.55 9.53 -14.98
CA THR A 190 -3.45 8.72 -14.13
C THR A 190 -4.56 8.06 -14.93
N GLU A 191 -5.19 8.77 -15.88
CA GLU A 191 -6.22 8.19 -16.75
C GLU A 191 -5.69 7.01 -17.60
N ARG A 192 -4.44 7.09 -18.10
CA ARG A 192 -3.81 5.99 -18.84
C ARG A 192 -3.66 4.76 -17.96
N TRP A 193 -3.16 4.93 -16.75
CA TRP A 193 -2.98 3.83 -15.80
C TRP A 193 -4.30 3.28 -15.28
N GLU A 194 -5.32 4.11 -15.13
CA GLU A 194 -6.66 3.68 -14.75
C GLU A 194 -7.32 2.85 -15.86
N LYS A 195 -7.22 3.30 -17.12
CA LYS A 195 -7.68 2.50 -18.28
C LYS A 195 -6.92 1.18 -18.38
N PHE A 196 -5.61 1.20 -18.16
CA PHE A 196 -4.81 -0.02 -18.13
C PHE A 196 -5.21 -0.94 -16.96
N LYS A 197 -5.45 -0.40 -15.76
CA LYS A 197 -5.98 -1.16 -14.62
C LYS A 197 -7.33 -1.78 -14.95
N LYS A 198 -8.23 -1.07 -15.63
CA LYS A 198 -9.52 -1.59 -16.07
C LYS A 198 -9.35 -2.74 -17.07
N PHE A 199 -8.44 -2.59 -18.03
CA PHE A 199 -8.08 -3.67 -18.96
C PHE A 199 -7.55 -4.90 -18.20
N LEU A 200 -6.61 -4.72 -17.25
CA LEU A 200 -6.05 -5.82 -16.45
C LEU A 200 -7.06 -6.46 -15.47
N LYS A 201 -8.10 -5.72 -15.07
CA LYS A 201 -9.14 -6.22 -14.18
C LYS A 201 -10.21 -7.01 -14.94
N ASP A 202 -10.46 -6.65 -16.20
CA ASP A 202 -11.45 -7.31 -17.04
C ASP A 202 -10.83 -8.52 -17.75
N TYR A 203 -11.09 -9.69 -17.19
CA TYR A 203 -10.62 -10.96 -17.74
C TYR A 203 -11.02 -11.17 -19.21
N SER A 204 -12.19 -10.70 -19.62
CA SER A 204 -12.67 -10.87 -21.00
C SER A 204 -11.79 -10.10 -21.97
N LEU A 205 -11.42 -8.86 -21.63
CA LEU A 205 -10.54 -8.03 -22.45
C LEU A 205 -9.15 -8.62 -22.58
N ILE A 206 -8.58 -9.17 -21.50
CA ILE A 206 -7.28 -9.85 -21.55
C ILE A 206 -7.36 -11.11 -22.42
N LYS A 207 -8.47 -11.85 -22.36
CA LYS A 207 -8.69 -13.04 -23.18
C LYS A 207 -8.85 -12.73 -24.66
N GLU A 208 -9.51 -11.62 -24.99
CA GLU A 208 -9.67 -11.14 -26.36
C GLU A 208 -8.35 -10.59 -26.92
N HIS A 209 -7.53 -9.98 -26.07
CA HIS A 209 -6.23 -9.41 -26.42
C HIS A 209 -5.11 -9.96 -25.53
N PRO A 210 -4.79 -11.27 -25.63
CA PRO A 210 -3.78 -11.88 -24.78
C PRO A 210 -2.39 -11.39 -25.19
N PRO A 211 -1.50 -11.12 -24.22
CA PRO A 211 -0.10 -10.84 -24.50
C PRO A 211 0.55 -11.94 -25.36
N GLU A 212 1.35 -11.50 -26.33
CA GLU A 212 1.99 -12.37 -27.33
C GLU A 212 3.10 -13.26 -26.75
N SER A 213 3.61 -12.96 -25.55
CA SER A 213 4.70 -13.72 -24.93
C SER A 213 4.62 -13.76 -23.41
N ILE A 214 5.20 -14.80 -22.82
CA ILE A 214 5.33 -14.98 -21.36
C ILE A 214 6.05 -13.78 -20.72
N ALA A 215 7.05 -13.20 -21.40
CA ALA A 215 7.76 -12.04 -20.91
C ALA A 215 6.85 -10.81 -20.73
N ILE A 216 5.86 -10.63 -21.62
CA ILE A 216 4.88 -9.54 -21.49
C ILE A 216 3.87 -9.85 -20.39
N TRP A 217 3.42 -11.12 -20.27
CA TRP A 217 2.59 -11.56 -19.15
C TRP A 217 3.23 -11.27 -17.80
N ASN A 218 4.52 -11.56 -17.65
CA ASN A 218 5.25 -11.27 -16.43
C ASN A 218 5.26 -9.76 -16.10
N LYS A 219 5.52 -8.91 -17.10
CA LYS A 219 5.45 -7.44 -16.93
C LYS A 219 4.05 -6.99 -16.52
N TYR A 220 3.01 -7.56 -17.14
CA TYR A 220 1.62 -7.25 -16.79
C TYR A 220 1.31 -7.65 -15.36
N LEU A 221 1.80 -8.80 -14.90
CA LEU A 221 1.63 -9.25 -13.52
C LEU A 221 2.32 -8.30 -12.52
N VAL A 222 3.54 -7.84 -12.82
CA VAL A 222 4.24 -6.83 -12.00
C VAL A 222 3.45 -5.52 -11.91
N TYR A 223 2.97 -5.00 -13.04
CA TYR A 223 2.15 -3.78 -13.06
C TYR A 223 0.79 -3.98 -12.38
N ALA A 224 0.16 -5.13 -12.57
CA ALA A 224 -1.09 -5.49 -11.91
C ALA A 224 -0.92 -5.53 -10.40
N THR A 225 0.22 -6.03 -9.91
CA THR A 225 0.59 -5.97 -8.49
C THR A 225 0.64 -4.54 -8.00
N ALA A 226 1.35 -3.65 -8.70
CA ALA A 226 1.44 -2.23 -8.33
C ALA A 226 0.07 -1.51 -8.33
N LEU A 227 -0.87 -1.99 -9.15
CA LEU A 227 -2.23 -1.44 -9.31
C LEU A 227 -3.28 -2.13 -8.41
N GLY A 228 -2.92 -3.21 -7.71
CA GLY A 228 -3.81 -3.99 -6.85
C GLY A 228 -4.82 -4.87 -7.60
N VAL A 229 -4.47 -5.39 -8.79
CA VAL A 229 -5.31 -6.27 -9.62
C VAL A 229 -4.54 -7.50 -10.14
N ALA A 230 -3.55 -7.97 -9.37
CA ALA A 230 -2.68 -9.08 -9.76
C ALA A 230 -3.44 -10.42 -9.92
N ASP A 231 -4.46 -10.66 -9.09
CA ASP A 231 -5.25 -11.90 -9.11
C ASP A 231 -5.88 -12.17 -10.47
N GLN A 232 -6.40 -11.13 -11.11
CA GLN A 232 -7.09 -11.24 -12.40
C GLN A 232 -6.09 -11.62 -13.50
N VAL A 233 -4.92 -10.98 -13.51
CA VAL A 233 -3.86 -11.26 -14.48
C VAL A 233 -3.27 -12.64 -14.27
N TYR A 234 -3.01 -13.05 -13.03
CA TYR A 234 -2.54 -14.39 -12.71
C TYR A 234 -3.52 -15.47 -13.16
N LYS A 235 -4.82 -15.31 -12.89
CA LYS A 235 -5.86 -16.25 -13.35
C LYS A 235 -5.92 -16.33 -14.87
N ALA A 236 -5.79 -15.19 -15.57
CA ALA A 236 -5.74 -15.15 -17.02
C ALA A 236 -4.50 -15.86 -17.56
N MET A 237 -3.33 -15.62 -16.96
CA MET A 237 -2.08 -16.28 -17.32
C MET A 237 -2.15 -17.80 -17.10
N LYS A 238 -2.64 -18.25 -15.93
CA LYS A 238 -2.81 -19.68 -15.60
C LYS A 238 -3.59 -20.43 -16.67
N LEU A 239 -4.66 -19.82 -17.18
CA LEU A 239 -5.53 -20.46 -18.17
C LEU A 239 -4.96 -20.35 -19.59
N HIS A 240 -4.53 -19.17 -20.02
CA HIS A 240 -4.12 -18.94 -21.42
C HIS A 240 -2.70 -19.40 -21.73
N VAL A 241 -1.78 -19.32 -20.77
CA VAL A 241 -0.37 -19.70 -20.97
C VAL A 241 -0.15 -21.15 -20.57
N TYR A 242 -0.75 -21.58 -19.46
CA TYR A 242 -0.46 -22.89 -18.85
C TYR A 242 -1.61 -23.89 -18.92
N GLY A 243 -2.73 -23.57 -19.57
CA GLY A 243 -3.85 -24.50 -19.76
C GLY A 243 -4.46 -25.01 -18.46
N GLY A 244 -4.46 -24.20 -17.38
CA GLY A 244 -4.96 -24.65 -16.08
C GLY A 244 -3.95 -25.44 -15.24
N LEU A 245 -2.66 -25.43 -15.63
CA LEU A 245 -1.50 -26.18 -15.08
C LEU A 245 -1.20 -27.51 -15.79
N ASP A 246 -1.86 -27.80 -16.92
CA ASP A 246 -1.55 -28.96 -17.75
C ASP A 246 -0.17 -28.85 -18.42
N ASN A 247 0.34 -27.63 -18.62
CA ASN A 247 1.66 -27.37 -19.19
C ASN A 247 2.74 -27.25 -18.08
N PRO A 248 3.68 -28.19 -17.94
CA PRO A 248 4.66 -28.20 -16.85
C PRO A 248 5.66 -27.03 -16.89
N ASN A 249 5.71 -26.26 -17.99
CA ASN A 249 6.60 -25.10 -18.13
C ASN A 249 6.32 -23.99 -17.10
N TYR A 250 5.19 -24.01 -16.39
CA TYR A 250 4.93 -23.06 -15.30
C TYR A 250 5.98 -23.13 -14.20
N THR A 251 6.62 -24.29 -14.01
CA THR A 251 7.68 -24.49 -13.01
C THR A 251 8.97 -23.74 -13.33
N THR A 252 9.17 -23.36 -14.59
CA THR A 252 10.35 -22.59 -15.03
C THR A 252 10.16 -21.07 -14.91
N ASN A 253 8.95 -20.63 -14.57
CA ASN A 253 8.63 -19.23 -14.38
C ASN A 253 8.51 -18.93 -12.89
N ASP A 254 9.63 -18.52 -12.27
CA ASP A 254 9.71 -18.17 -10.84
C ASP A 254 8.60 -17.18 -10.45
N LEU A 255 8.27 -16.20 -11.30
CA LEU A 255 7.22 -15.21 -11.00
C LEU A 255 5.83 -15.83 -10.90
N PHE A 256 5.50 -16.72 -11.84
CA PHE A 256 4.24 -17.44 -11.81
C PHE A 256 4.21 -18.41 -10.62
N MET A 257 5.33 -19.09 -10.35
CA MET A 257 5.46 -20.05 -9.28
C MET A 257 5.32 -19.38 -7.90
N PHE A 258 5.92 -18.20 -7.72
CA PHE A 258 5.78 -17.39 -6.51
C PHE A 258 4.32 -17.08 -6.20
N TYR A 259 3.56 -16.71 -7.24
CA TYR A 259 2.15 -16.43 -7.10
C TYR A 259 1.34 -17.71 -6.81
N TYR A 260 1.63 -18.79 -7.54
CA TYR A 260 0.95 -20.09 -7.38
C TYR A 260 1.13 -20.69 -5.99
N LEU A 261 2.33 -20.58 -5.42
CA LEU A 261 2.66 -21.04 -4.07
C LEU A 261 2.10 -20.13 -2.95
N GLY A 262 1.43 -19.03 -3.31
CA GLY A 262 0.81 -18.12 -2.35
C GLY A 262 1.77 -17.07 -1.77
N GLY A 263 3.01 -16.97 -2.25
CA GLY A 263 3.99 -15.98 -1.79
C GLY A 263 3.46 -14.54 -1.86
N TYR A 264 2.70 -14.21 -2.91
CA TYR A 264 2.01 -12.93 -3.03
C TYR A 264 1.05 -12.66 -1.83
N HIS A 265 0.24 -13.64 -1.47
CA HIS A 265 -0.73 -13.52 -0.36
C HIS A 265 -0.05 -13.55 1.02
N HIS A 266 1.06 -14.27 1.18
CA HIS A 266 1.83 -14.29 2.43
C HIS A 266 2.49 -12.94 2.73
N ILE A 267 2.90 -12.19 1.71
CA ILE A 267 3.36 -10.80 1.91
C ILE A 267 2.19 -9.92 2.38
N ASP A 268 1.04 -10.01 1.71
CA ASP A 268 -0.18 -9.29 2.11
C ASP A 268 -0.57 -9.61 3.58
N SER A 269 -0.52 -10.89 3.97
CA SER A 269 -0.85 -11.31 5.34
C SER A 269 0.17 -10.80 6.36
N SER A 270 1.45 -10.79 6.03
CA SER A 270 2.52 -10.23 6.87
C SER A 270 2.29 -8.75 7.14
N PHE A 271 1.96 -7.98 6.10
CA PHE A 271 1.66 -6.56 6.23
C PHE A 271 0.40 -6.27 7.03
N SER A 272 -0.66 -7.05 6.81
CA SER A 272 -1.88 -6.97 7.61
C SER A 272 -1.61 -7.28 9.08
N THR A 273 -0.76 -8.28 9.34
CA THR A 273 -0.35 -8.67 10.70
C THR A 273 0.36 -7.51 11.38
N ALA A 274 1.42 -6.96 10.77
CA ALA A 274 2.14 -5.81 11.32
C ALA A 274 1.19 -4.63 11.63
N SER A 275 0.32 -4.28 10.69
CA SER A 275 -0.64 -3.18 10.83
C SER A 275 -1.61 -3.43 12.00
N SER A 276 -2.08 -4.67 12.16
CA SER A 276 -2.98 -5.05 13.24
C SER A 276 -2.29 -5.03 14.61
N THR A 277 -1.05 -5.54 14.70
CA THR A 277 -0.24 -5.55 15.92
C THR A 277 0.01 -4.13 16.42
N ILE A 278 0.43 -3.22 15.52
CA ILE A 278 0.67 -1.81 15.86
C ILE A 278 -0.61 -1.11 16.28
N SER A 279 -1.72 -1.37 15.58
CA SER A 279 -3.02 -0.78 15.89
C SER A 279 -3.52 -1.21 17.27
N ALA A 280 -3.35 -2.50 17.62
CA ALA A 280 -3.68 -3.02 18.94
C ALA A 280 -2.85 -2.34 20.04
N ALA A 281 -1.54 -2.21 19.85
CA ALA A 281 -0.66 -1.54 20.81
C ALA A 281 -0.99 -0.05 21.01
N ASN A 282 -1.37 0.65 19.94
CA ASN A 282 -1.76 2.06 20.04
C ASN A 282 -3.10 2.26 20.76
N ASN A 283 -4.03 1.30 20.64
CA ASN A 283 -5.30 1.33 21.36
C ASN A 283 -5.13 1.13 22.88
N ASP A 284 -4.11 0.39 23.31
CA ASP A 284 -3.79 0.24 24.74
C ASP A 284 -3.23 1.52 25.38
N SER A 285 -2.71 2.46 24.59
CA SER A 285 -2.18 3.74 25.07
C SER A 285 -3.25 4.85 25.20
N ILE A 286 -4.43 4.67 24.60
CA ILE A 286 -5.55 5.61 24.66
C ILE A 286 -6.61 5.04 25.60
N GLY A 287 -6.43 5.25 26.90
CA GLY A 287 -7.46 4.99 27.89
C GLY A 287 -8.75 5.75 27.55
N GLY A 288 -9.76 5.01 27.08
CA GLY A 288 -11.18 5.37 27.17
C GLY A 288 -11.62 6.68 26.50
N ILE A 289 -11.59 6.75 25.16
CA ILE A 289 -12.55 7.59 24.41
C ILE A 289 -13.09 6.74 23.26
N GLY A 290 -14.30 6.21 23.45
CA GLY A 290 -14.98 5.32 22.51
C GLY A 290 -15.37 6.01 21.19
N GLY A 291 -15.29 5.24 20.11
CA GLY A 291 -15.72 5.64 18.78
C GLY A 291 -15.55 4.51 17.77
N GLY A 292 -16.20 3.38 18.02
CA GLY A 292 -16.22 2.25 17.09
C GLY A 292 -16.96 2.61 15.80
N SER A 293 -16.24 2.62 14.69
CA SER A 293 -16.83 2.52 13.35
C SER A 293 -16.68 1.07 12.88
N GLY A 294 -17.59 0.22 13.37
CA GLY A 294 -17.76 -1.14 12.89
C GLY A 294 -18.34 -1.12 11.48
N GLY A 295 -17.55 -1.52 10.51
CA GLY A 295 -18.03 -1.93 9.20
C GLY A 295 -18.76 -3.26 9.33
N GLY A 296 -20.07 -3.24 9.12
CA GLY A 296 -20.92 -4.43 9.01
C GLY A 296 -21.45 -4.55 7.60
N GLY A 297 -20.79 -5.36 6.78
CA GLY A 297 -21.38 -5.91 5.57
C GLY A 297 -22.51 -6.86 5.97
N GLY A 298 -23.69 -6.66 5.39
CA GLY A 298 -24.82 -7.56 5.50
C GLY A 298 -25.40 -7.77 4.11
N GLY A 299 -25.02 -8.87 3.47
CA GLY A 299 -25.82 -9.43 2.38
C GLY A 299 -26.99 -10.21 2.98
N ALA A 300 -28.16 -10.07 2.37
CA ALA A 300 -29.25 -11.04 2.49
C ALA A 300 -30.32 -10.76 1.42
N PHE A 301 -30.49 -11.75 0.53
CA PHE A 301 -31.62 -12.05 -0.38
C PHE A 301 -31.90 -11.11 -1.56
#